data_AF-A0A925RMN8-F1
#
_entry.id   AF-A0A925RMN8-F1
#
_cell.length_a   1.000
_cell.length_b   1.000
_cell.length_c   1.000
_cell.angle_alpha   90.00
_cell.angle_beta   90.00
_cell.angle_gamma   90.00
#
_symmetry.space_group_name_H-M   'P 1'
#
loop_
_entity.id
_entity.type
_entity.pdbx_description
1 polymer ?
#
loop_
_entity_poly.entity_id
_entity_poly.type
_entity_poly.pdbx_seq_one_letter_code
_entity_poly.pdbx_strand_id
1 'polypeptide(L)' 'RKQIAMIKVVAPTMALAVIDRAIQVHGGAGVSQDFPLAYAWAHARTLRLADGPDEVHLESIAKQELAEQTRNMR' A
#
# COMPACT_ATOMS: atom_id res chain seq x y z
N ARG A 1 16.86 2.88 -4.41
CA ARG A 1 15.90 3.78 -3.71
C ARG A 1 14.50 3.67 -4.34
N LYS A 2 14.39 3.71 -5.69
CA LYS A 2 13.17 3.37 -6.44
C LYS A 2 12.40 2.15 -5.92
N GLN A 3 13.10 1.04 -5.69
CA GLN A 3 12.51 -0.22 -5.21
C GLN A 3 11.84 -0.08 -3.84
N ILE A 4 12.42 0.71 -2.94
CA ILE A 4 11.87 0.97 -1.60
C ILE A 4 10.56 1.77 -1.71
N ALA A 5 10.54 2.80 -2.57
CA ALA A 5 9.32 3.56 -2.83
C ALA A 5 8.24 2.67 -3.48
N MET A 6 8.62 1.80 -4.43
CA MET A 6 7.68 0.89 -5.09
C MET A 6 7.01 -0.06 -4.09
N ILE A 7 7.80 -0.73 -3.23
CA ILE A 7 7.21 -1.66 -2.25
C ILE A 7 6.35 -0.94 -1.21
N LYS A 8 6.73 0.30 -0.83
CA LYS A 8 5.98 1.11 0.13
C LYS A 8 4.58 1.47 -0.37
N VAL A 9 4.38 1.57 -1.68
CA VAL A 9 3.05 1.79 -2.29
C VAL A 9 2.26 0.48 -2.41
N VAL A 10 2.92 -0.58 -2.90
CA VAL A 10 2.23 -1.84 -3.23
C VAL A 10 1.85 -2.64 -1.98
N ALA A 11 2.72 -2.72 -0.97
CA ALA A 11 2.50 -3.59 0.18
C ALA A 11 1.25 -3.22 1.00
N PRO A 12 1.01 -1.95 1.39
CA PRO A 12 -0.19 -1.58 2.13
C PRO A 12 -1.47 -1.80 1.33
N THR A 13 -1.45 -1.51 0.02
CA THR A 13 -2.60 -1.70 -0.87
C THR A 13 -2.97 -3.18 -0.99
N MET A 14 -1.97 -4.06 -1.13
CA MET A 14 -2.19 -5.50 -1.17
C MET A 14 -2.71 -6.04 0.17
N ALA A 15 -2.12 -5.59 1.28
CA ALA A 15 -2.57 -5.98 2.62
C ALA A 15 -4.04 -5.60 2.84
N LEU A 16 -4.44 -4.38 2.50
CA LEU A 16 -5.83 -3.94 2.57
C LEU A 16 -6.75 -4.85 1.76
N ALA A 17 -6.39 -5.18 0.51
CA ALA A 17 -7.22 -6.04 -0.33
C ALA A 17 -7.39 -7.47 0.23
N VAL A 18 -6.35 -8.02 0.86
CA VAL A 18 -6.43 -9.34 1.50
C VAL A 18 -7.26 -9.28 2.79
N ILE A 19 -7.03 -8.27 3.63
CA ILE A 19 -7.76 -8.11 4.89
C ILE A 19 -9.25 -7.86 4.61
N ASP A 20 -9.57 -7.03 3.62
CA ASP A 20 -10.95 -6.74 3.22
C ASP A 20 -11.70 -8.01 2.78
N ARG A 21 -11.06 -8.86 1.96
CA ARG A 21 -11.63 -10.18 1.62
C ARG A 21 -11.82 -11.06 2.84
N ALA A 22 -10.89 -11.03 3.81
CA ALA A 22 -11.03 -11.77 5.05
C ALA A 22 -12.22 -11.25 5.89
N ILE A 23 -12.39 -9.93 6.00
CA ILE A 23 -13.56 -9.30 6.64
C ILE A 23 -14.84 -9.81 5.99
N GLN A 24 -14.90 -9.77 4.65
CA GLN A 24 -16.08 -10.20 3.91
C GLN A 24 -16.44 -11.67 4.15
N VAL A 25 -15.45 -12.56 4.25
CA VAL A 25 -15.65 -14.00 4.55
C VAL A 25 -16.20 -14.21 5.97
N HIS A 26 -15.80 -13.37 6.93
CA HIS A 26 -16.27 -13.44 8.33
C HIS A 26 -17.60 -12.71 8.56
N GLY A 27 -18.16 -12.04 7.54
CA GLY A 27 -19.41 -11.30 7.63
C GLY A 27 -19.37 -10.22 8.71
N GLY A 28 -20.46 -10.07 9.48
CA GLY A 28 -20.55 -9.07 10.56
C GLY A 28 -19.48 -9.23 11.64
N ALA A 29 -18.99 -10.44 11.88
CA ALA A 29 -17.90 -10.67 12.82
C ALA A 29 -16.55 -10.13 12.32
N GLY A 30 -16.37 -10.01 10.99
CA GLY A 30 -15.17 -9.43 10.40
C GLY A 30 -14.95 -7.95 10.75
N VAL A 31 -16.03 -7.23 11.11
CA VAL A 31 -15.98 -5.84 11.57
C VAL A 31 -16.22 -5.70 13.08
N SER A 32 -16.37 -6.80 13.81
CA SER A 32 -16.53 -6.81 15.27
C SER A 32 -15.17 -6.94 15.97
N GLN A 33 -15.20 -7.06 17.30
CA GLN A 33 -14.00 -7.26 18.11
C GLN A 33 -13.68 -8.74 18.31
N ASP A 34 -14.48 -9.64 17.72
CA ASP A 34 -14.27 -11.09 17.78
C ASP A 34 -13.06 -11.50 16.94
N PHE A 35 -12.72 -10.71 15.92
CA PHE A 35 -11.56 -10.90 15.06
C PHE A 35 -10.70 -9.62 15.00
N PRO A 36 -9.37 -9.74 14.84
CA PRO A 36 -8.48 -8.58 14.76
C PRO A 36 -8.54 -7.86 13.38
N LEU A 37 -9.49 -8.22 12.52
CA LEU A 37 -9.51 -7.82 11.10
C LEU A 37 -9.80 -6.34 10.91
N ALA A 38 -10.75 -5.76 11.65
CA ALA A 38 -11.04 -4.32 11.59
C ALA A 38 -9.84 -3.47 12.02
N TYR A 39 -9.16 -3.87 13.09
CA TYR A 39 -7.92 -3.22 13.56
C TYR A 39 -6.80 -3.34 12.51
N ALA A 40 -6.59 -4.54 11.97
CA ALA A 40 -5.57 -4.78 10.95
C ALA A 40 -5.82 -3.94 9.68
N TRP A 41 -7.08 -3.82 9.24
CA TRP A 41 -7.45 -2.99 8.10
C TRP A 41 -7.13 -1.52 8.36
N ALA A 42 -7.53 -0.99 9.52
CA ALA A 42 -7.26 0.38 9.91
C ALA A 42 -5.75 0.66 9.97
N HIS A 43 -4.97 -0.24 10.57
CA HIS A 43 -3.52 -0.12 10.63
C HIS A 43 -2.87 -0.19 9.24
N ALA A 44 -3.27 -1.11 8.37
CA ALA A 44 -2.77 -1.16 7.00
C ALA A 44 -3.12 0.13 6.22
N ARG A 45 -4.28 0.73 6.50
CA ARG A 45 -4.69 2.00 5.89
C ARG A 45 -3.82 3.17 6.33
N THR A 46 -3.34 3.21 7.57
CA THR A 46 -2.45 4.28 8.04
C THR A 46 -1.07 4.18 7.37
N LEU A 47 -0.61 2.99 7.00
CA LEU A 47 0.65 2.81 6.28
C LEU A 47 0.67 3.42 4.88
N ARG A 48 -0.49 3.78 4.30
CA ARG A 48 -0.58 4.58 3.06
C ARG A 48 -0.35 6.08 3.28
N LEU A 49 -0.15 6.50 4.53
CA LEU A 49 0.11 7.89 4.94
C LEU A 49 1.45 8.01 5.69
N ALA A 50 1.71 7.06 6.59
CA ALA A 50 2.95 7.00 7.37
C ALA A 50 4.18 6.90 6.44
N ASP A 51 5.29 7.53 6.82
CA ASP A 51 6.55 7.56 6.05
C ASP A 51 6.40 8.05 4.60
N GLY A 52 5.42 8.92 4.37
CA GLY A 52 5.10 9.49 3.06
C GLY A 52 3.84 8.87 2.46
N PRO A 53 2.86 9.70 2.05
CA PRO A 53 1.70 9.24 1.29
C PRO A 53 2.12 8.56 -0.01
N ASP A 54 1.26 7.65 -0.50
CA ASP A 54 1.52 6.90 -1.75
C ASP A 54 1.82 7.83 -2.93
N GLU A 55 1.16 8.98 -3.01
CA GLU A 55 1.31 9.96 -4.09
C GLU A 55 2.74 10.52 -4.15
N VAL A 56 3.36 10.75 -2.99
CA VAL A 56 4.74 11.23 -2.89
C VAL A 56 5.73 10.16 -3.36
N HIS A 57 5.47 8.90 -3.01
CA HIS A 57 6.30 7.78 -3.47
C HIS A 57 6.13 7.56 -4.98
N LEU A 58 4.92 7.62 -5.51
CA LEU A 58 4.63 7.51 -6.94
C LEU A 58 5.30 8.61 -7.75
N GLU A 59 5.26 9.86 -7.30
CA GLU A 59 5.96 10.97 -7.94
C GLU A 59 7.48 10.72 -8.00
N SER A 60 8.06 10.26 -6.88
CA SER A 60 9.48 9.93 -6.79
C SER A 60 9.88 8.78 -7.72
N ILE A 61 9.03 7.76 -7.85
CA ILE A 61 9.21 6.64 -8.78
C ILE A 61 9.16 7.14 -10.22
N ALA A 62 8.16 7.96 -10.57
CA ALA A 62 8.01 8.51 -11.91
C ALA A 62 9.24 9.34 -12.35
N LYS A 63 9.75 10.21 -11.46
CA LYS A 63 10.98 10.97 -11.72
C LYS A 63 12.18 10.07 -11.99
N GLN A 64 12.34 9.00 -11.20
CA GLN A 64 13.43 8.03 -11.37
C GLN A 64 13.28 7.21 -12.66
N GLU A 65 12.06 6.76 -12.98
CA GLU A 65 11.76 6.05 -14.22
C GLU A 65 12.07 6.89 -15.47
N LEU A 66 11.58 8.15 -15.53
CA LEU A 66 11.83 9.04 -16.67
C LEU A 66 13.33 9.29 -16.90
N ALA A 67 14.11 9.46 -15.83
CA ALA A 67 15.56 9.65 -15.91
C ALA A 67 16.30 8.38 -16.37
N GLU A 68 15.82 7.19 -16.02
CA GLU A 68 16.35 5.92 -16.53
C GLU A 68 16.01 5.74 -18.01
N GLN A 69 14.75 5.96 -18.41
CA GLN A 69 14.33 5.85 -19.81
C GLN A 69 15.09 6.82 -20.72
N THR A 70 15.27 8.07 -20.28
CA THR A 70 16.04 9.08 -21.04
C THR A 70 17.51 8.67 -21.22
N ARG A 71 18.12 8.02 -20.22
CA ARG A 71 19.49 7.51 -20.33
C ARG A 71 19.59 6.32 -21.27
N ASN A 72 18.59 5.43 -21.28
CA ASN A 72 18.59 4.25 -22.14
C ASN A 72 18.32 4.58 -23.62
N MET A 73 17.75 5.74 -23.91
CA MET A 73 17.53 6.25 -25.27
C MET A 73 18.75 6.96 -25.86
N ARG A 74 19.80 7.22 -25.07
CA ARG A 74 21.08 7.78 -25.52
C ARG A 74 22.08 6.67 -25.76
#